data_AF-A0A949ZNI7-F1
#
_entry.id   AF-A0A949ZNI7-F1
#
_cell.length_a   1.000
_cell.length_b   1.000
_cell.length_c   1.000
_cell.angle_alpha   90.00
_cell.angle_beta   90.00
_cell.angle_gamma   90.00
#
_symmetry.space_group_name_H-M   'P 1'
#
loop_
_entity.id
_entity.type
_entity.pdbx_description
1 polymer ?
#
loop_
_entity_poly.entity_id
_entity_poly.type
_entity_poly.pdbx_seq_one_letter_code
_entity_poly.pdbx_strand_id
1 'polypeptide(L)'
;MAQPLKWDDVLALGYAAEQLFVAAQLLTSDTVPPEEAVHSACEQHIGRLLEFRPLLPVDLAHRLEGCLEQCPPGGELTRQRARELALTILPVLEDLRRTLNEVARPNATRWKFPGAA
;
A
#
# COMPACT_ATOMS: atom_id res chain seq x y z
N MET A 1 -15.72 -13.06 -15.97
CA MET A 1 -14.66 -13.29 -16.98
C MET A 1 -13.46 -12.43 -16.57
N ALA A 2 -12.24 -12.98 -16.53
CA ALA A 2 -11.06 -12.20 -16.14
C ALA A 2 -10.60 -11.35 -17.32
N GLN A 3 -10.56 -10.03 -17.17
CA GLN A 3 -10.02 -9.11 -18.19
C GLN A 3 -8.48 -9.08 -18.10
N PRO A 4 -7.79 -8.94 -19.24
CA PRO A 4 -6.34 -8.70 -19.25
C PRO A 4 -6.04 -7.35 -18.59
N LEU A 5 -4.96 -7.27 -17.78
CA LEU A 5 -4.49 -6.00 -17.21
C LEU A 5 -4.13 -5.04 -18.34
N LYS A 6 -4.61 -3.81 -18.24
CA LYS A 6 -4.14 -2.72 -19.09
C LYS A 6 -2.80 -2.20 -18.55
N TRP A 7 -2.00 -1.60 -19.40
CA TRP A 7 -0.73 -1.00 -18.97
C TRP A 7 -0.91 0.07 -17.89
N ASP A 8 -2.02 0.81 -17.92
CA ASP A 8 -2.38 1.79 -16.90
C ASP A 8 -2.53 1.15 -15.50
N ASP A 9 -3.12 -0.04 -15.45
CA ASP A 9 -3.28 -0.80 -14.19
C ASP A 9 -1.91 -1.22 -13.64
N VAL A 10 -0.97 -1.62 -14.51
CA VAL A 10 0.39 -2.01 -14.12
C VAL A 10 1.16 -0.81 -13.54
N LEU A 11 1.03 0.36 -14.17
CA LEU A 11 1.65 1.59 -13.69
C LEU A 11 1.08 2.02 -12.34
N ALA A 12 -0.25 1.97 -12.19
CA ALA A 12 -0.92 2.30 -10.93
C ALA A 12 -0.49 1.36 -9.79
N LEU A 13 -0.40 0.06 -10.07
CA LEU A 13 0.08 -0.94 -9.11
C LEU A 13 1.57 -0.73 -8.75
N GLY A 14 2.40 -0.39 -9.74
CA GLY A 14 3.81 -0.08 -9.53
C GLY A 14 3.98 1.13 -8.61
N TYR A 15 3.28 2.22 -8.90
CA TYR A 15 3.27 3.42 -8.06
C TYR A 15 2.76 3.12 -6.65
N ALA A 16 1.69 2.33 -6.50
CA ALA A 16 1.20 1.91 -5.19
C ALA A 16 2.24 1.13 -4.39
N ALA A 17 2.95 0.20 -5.04
CA ALA A 17 4.02 -0.56 -4.39
C ALA A 17 5.18 0.34 -3.93
N GLU A 18 5.57 1.35 -4.71
CA GLU A 18 6.59 2.32 -4.33
C GLU A 18 6.19 3.14 -3.11
N GLN A 19 4.98 3.72 -3.13
CA GLN A 19 4.48 4.54 -2.03
C GLN A 19 4.36 3.74 -0.73
N LEU A 20 3.87 2.50 -0.80
CA LEU A 20 3.78 1.63 0.39
C LEU A 20 5.14 1.17 0.89
N PHE A 21 6.12 0.99 -0.01
CA PHE A 21 7.48 0.69 0.41
C PHE A 21 8.10 1.85 1.18
N VAL A 22 7.96 3.10 0.69
CA VAL A 22 8.45 4.28 1.39
C VAL A 22 7.74 4.46 2.73
N ALA A 23 6.41 4.31 2.76
CA ALA A 23 5.63 4.36 4.01
C ALA A 23 6.13 3.33 5.03
N ALA A 24 6.33 2.07 4.62
CA ALA A 24 6.84 1.02 5.50
C ALA A 24 8.28 1.31 5.99
N GLN A 25 9.15 1.87 5.14
CA GLN A 25 10.49 2.28 5.53
C GLN A 25 10.47 3.40 6.58
N LEU A 26 9.64 4.42 6.39
CA LEU A 26 9.50 5.51 7.37
C LEU A 26 9.04 4.99 8.72
N LEU A 27 7.98 4.17 8.73
CA LEU A 27 7.37 3.62 9.95
C LEU A 27 8.28 2.65 10.72
N THR A 28 9.23 2.03 10.03
CA THR A 28 10.19 1.10 10.64
C THR A 28 11.55 1.74 10.92
N SER A 29 11.75 3.00 10.53
CA SER A 29 13.00 3.71 10.74
C SER A 29 13.23 4.03 12.22
N ASP A 30 14.45 3.78 12.69
CA ASP A 30 14.88 4.17 14.03
C ASP A 30 15.44 5.60 14.09
N THR A 31 15.60 6.25 12.93
CA THR A 31 16.17 7.59 12.79
C THR A 31 15.13 8.68 12.57
N VAL A 32 13.96 8.33 12.03
CA VAL A 32 12.86 9.28 11.81
C VAL A 32 11.99 9.36 13.08
N PRO A 33 11.63 10.56 13.56
CA PRO A 33 10.69 10.71 14.66
C PRO A 33 9.36 9.99 14.38
N PRO A 34 8.77 9.25 15.35
CA PRO A 34 7.54 8.48 15.11
C PRO A 34 6.37 9.32 14.59
N GLU A 35 6.24 10.55 15.07
CA GLU A 35 5.20 11.49 14.63
C GLU A 35 5.34 11.83 13.16
N GLU A 36 6.56 12.20 12.73
CA GLU A 36 6.88 12.49 11.34
C GLU A 36 6.70 11.26 10.45
N ALA A 37 7.17 10.09 10.91
CA ALA A 37 7.05 8.84 10.17
C ALA A 37 5.59 8.46 9.92
N VAL A 38 4.75 8.52 10.96
CA VAL A 38 3.32 8.19 10.86
C VAL A 38 2.58 9.21 10.00
N HIS A 39 2.80 10.51 10.22
CA HIS A 39 2.15 11.55 9.44
C HIS A 39 2.51 11.45 7.95
N SER A 40 3.80 11.31 7.62
CA SER A 40 4.23 11.14 6.23
C SER A 40 3.69 9.84 5.60
N ALA A 41 3.74 8.72 6.32
CA ALA A 41 3.20 7.45 5.83
C ALA A 41 1.69 7.52 5.56
N CYS A 42 0.92 8.04 6.51
CA CYS A 42 -0.54 8.13 6.43
C CYS A 42 -0.99 9.16 5.41
N GLU A 43 -0.49 10.39 5.48
CA GLU A 43 -1.02 11.48 4.65
C GLU A 43 -0.35 11.54 3.28
N GLN A 44 0.98 11.51 3.25
CA GLN A 44 1.73 11.79 2.01
C GLN A 44 1.85 10.57 1.10
N HIS A 45 1.84 9.36 1.65
CA HIS A 45 1.99 8.13 0.87
C HIS A 45 0.65 7.41 0.68
N ILE A 46 0.00 6.97 1.77
CA ILE A 46 -1.24 6.19 1.67
C ILE A 46 -2.43 7.09 1.30
N GLY A 47 -2.57 8.25 1.94
CA GLY A 47 -3.63 9.22 1.67
C GLY A 47 -3.62 9.69 0.23
N ARG A 48 -2.46 10.14 -0.26
CA ARG A 48 -2.32 10.56 -1.67
C ARG A 48 -2.55 9.43 -2.67
N LEU A 49 -2.22 8.17 -2.36
CA LEU A 49 -2.58 7.06 -3.24
C LEU A 49 -4.10 6.96 -3.43
N LEU A 50 -4.86 7.18 -2.36
CA LEU A 50 -6.32 7.11 -2.39
C LEU A 50 -6.98 8.29 -3.11
N GLU A 51 -6.29 9.42 -3.30
CA GLU A 51 -6.75 10.48 -4.21
C GLU A 51 -6.89 9.97 -5.66
N PHE A 52 -6.09 8.97 -6.04
CA PHE A 52 -6.14 8.29 -7.34
C PHE A 52 -6.97 7.00 -7.32
N ARG A 53 -7.89 6.84 -6.36
CA ARG A 53 -8.76 5.65 -6.21
C ARG A 53 -9.36 5.11 -7.51
N PRO A 54 -9.83 5.92 -8.49
CA PRO A 54 -10.38 5.40 -9.74
C PRO A 54 -9.40 4.59 -10.59
N LEU A 55 -8.10 4.73 -10.35
CA LEU A 55 -7.02 4.03 -11.04
C LEU A 55 -6.50 2.81 -10.26
N LEU A 56 -6.98 2.60 -9.04
CA LEU A 56 -6.59 1.46 -8.20
C LEU A 56 -7.63 0.33 -8.33
N PRO A 57 -7.21 -0.94 -8.25
CA PRO A 57 -8.15 -2.03 -8.04
C PRO A 57 -8.96 -1.80 -6.77
N VAL A 58 -10.27 -2.07 -6.83
CA VAL A 58 -11.21 -1.83 -5.73
C VAL A 58 -10.75 -2.47 -4.42
N ASP A 59 -10.30 -3.73 -4.47
CA ASP A 59 -9.83 -4.45 -3.30
C ASP A 59 -8.57 -3.82 -2.68
N LEU A 60 -7.68 -3.28 -3.51
CA LEU A 60 -6.51 -2.55 -3.04
C LEU A 60 -6.93 -1.26 -2.35
N ALA A 61 -7.84 -0.49 -2.95
CA ALA A 61 -8.33 0.75 -2.37
C ALA A 61 -8.95 0.50 -0.98
N HIS A 62 -9.80 -0.53 -0.83
CA HIS A 62 -10.37 -0.87 0.48
C HIS A 62 -9.32 -1.26 1.53
N ARG A 63 -8.29 -2.02 1.14
CA ARG A 63 -7.19 -2.36 2.07
C ARG A 63 -6.39 -1.13 2.49
N LEU A 64 -6.16 -0.19 1.57
CA LEU A 64 -5.48 1.08 1.86
C LEU A 64 -6.32 1.96 2.78
N GLU A 65 -7.64 2.03 2.57
CA GLU A 65 -8.58 2.72 3.47
C GLU A 65 -8.50 2.11 4.89
N GLY A 66 -8.51 0.78 5.02
CA GLY A 66 -8.34 0.10 6.31
C GLY A 66 -6.96 0.31 6.97
N CYS A 67 -5.93 0.67 6.19
CA CYS A 67 -4.65 1.11 6.77
C CYS A 67 -4.75 2.54 7.32
N LEU A 68 -5.45 3.44 6.62
CA LEU A 68 -5.68 4.81 7.09
C LEU A 68 -6.52 4.88 8.35
N GLU A 69 -7.52 4.02 8.50
CA GLU A 69 -8.33 3.95 9.72
C GLU A 69 -7.49 3.65 10.98
N GLN A 70 -6.32 3.04 10.80
CA GLN A 70 -5.39 2.74 11.88
C GLN A 70 -4.38 3.87 12.15
N CYS A 71 -4.39 4.91 11.32
CA CYS A 71 -3.60 6.11 11.53
C CYS A 71 -4.15 6.86 12.75
N PRO A 72 -3.33 7.01 13.81
CA PRO A 72 -3.78 7.61 15.06
C PRO A 72 -4.10 9.10 14.87
N PRO A 73 -5.27 9.57 15.36
CA PRO A 73 -5.66 10.98 15.27
C PRO A 73 -4.94 11.80 16.35
N GLY A 74 -3.67 12.14 16.11
CA GLY A 74 -2.86 12.94 17.03
C GLY A 74 -2.55 12.30 18.39
N GLY A 75 -1.71 12.96 19.18
CA GLY A 75 -1.21 12.47 20.48
C GLY A 75 0.24 11.96 20.42
N GLU A 76 0.80 11.59 21.58
CA GLU A 76 2.17 11.05 21.65
C GLU A 76 2.27 9.72 20.89
N LEU A 77 3.00 9.76 19.77
CA LEU A 77 3.25 8.58 18.96
C LEU A 77 4.49 7.85 19.43
N THR A 78 4.33 6.55 19.70
CA THR A 78 5.45 5.69 20.05
C THR A 78 5.98 4.96 18.83
N ARG A 79 7.27 4.60 18.86
CA ARG A 79 7.88 3.73 17.83
C ARG A 79 7.16 2.40 17.68
N GLN A 80 6.68 1.83 18.80
CA GLN A 80 5.92 0.59 18.78
C GLN A 80 4.66 0.74 17.94
N ARG A 81 3.94 1.87 18.09
CA ARG A 81 2.74 2.14 17.30
C ARG A 81 3.05 2.35 15.81
N ALA A 82 4.14 3.04 15.49
CA ALA A 82 4.58 3.18 14.10
C ALA A 82 4.89 1.80 13.46
N ARG A 83 5.56 0.91 14.20
CA ARG A 83 5.85 -0.46 13.74
C ARG A 83 4.58 -1.30 13.59
N GLU A 84 3.60 -1.15 14.47
CA GLU A 84 2.28 -1.81 14.32
C GLU A 84 1.57 -1.37 13.04
N LEU A 85 1.63 -0.08 12.70
CA LEU A 85 1.10 0.41 11.43
C LEU A 85 1.89 -0.14 10.23
N ALA A 86 3.21 -0.29 10.33
CA ALA A 86 3.98 -0.94 9.28
C ALA A 86 3.52 -2.39 9.04
N LEU A 87 3.16 -3.12 10.10
CA LEU A 87 2.66 -4.50 9.99
C LEU A 87 1.32 -4.62 9.25
N THR A 88 0.55 -3.54 9.13
CA THR A 88 -0.71 -3.53 8.37
C THR A 88 -0.46 -3.22 6.89
N ILE A 89 0.56 -2.42 6.59
CA ILE A 89 0.98 -2.03 5.24
C ILE A 89 1.75 -3.14 4.53
N LEU A 90 2.66 -3.83 5.24
CA LEU A 90 3.56 -4.82 4.65
C LEU A 90 2.84 -5.97 3.91
N PRO A 91 1.72 -6.54 4.41
CA PRO A 91 0.96 -7.54 3.67
C PRO A 91 0.38 -7.00 2.35
N VAL A 92 -0.07 -5.74 2.33
CA VAL A 92 -0.58 -5.09 1.10
C VAL A 92 0.55 -4.94 0.09
N LEU A 93 1.72 -4.50 0.54
CA LEU A 93 2.91 -4.38 -0.29
C LEU A 93 3.38 -5.74 -0.85
N GLU A 94 3.33 -6.81 -0.05
CA GLU A 94 3.70 -8.14 -0.51
C GLU A 94 2.77 -8.65 -1.62
N ASP A 95 1.46 -8.49 -1.46
CA ASP A 95 0.48 -8.89 -2.47
C ASP A 95 0.63 -8.08 -3.76
N LEU A 96 0.93 -6.79 -3.66
CA LEU A 96 1.23 -5.94 -4.82
C LEU A 96 2.48 -6.41 -5.55
N ARG A 97 3.57 -6.69 -4.83
CA ARG A 97 4.82 -7.20 -5.41
C ARG A 97 4.59 -8.54 -6.10
N ARG A 98 3.80 -9.44 -5.49
CA ARG A 98 3.42 -10.71 -6.10
C ARG A 98 2.66 -10.49 -7.41
N THR A 99 1.68 -9.59 -7.40
CA THR A 99 0.89 -9.23 -8.57
C THR A 99 1.75 -8.66 -9.70
N LEU A 100 2.61 -7.69 -9.40
CA LEU A 100 3.53 -7.09 -10.38
C LEU A 100 4.50 -8.12 -10.96
N ASN A 101 5.05 -9.00 -10.12
CA ASN A 101 5.93 -10.08 -10.56
C ASN A 101 5.22 -11.10 -11.45
N GLU A 102 3.94 -11.38 -11.20
CA GLU A 102 3.14 -12.23 -12.07
C GLU A 102 2.92 -11.55 -13.42
N VAL A 103 2.52 -10.28 -13.45
CA VAL A 103 2.33 -9.53 -14.70
C VAL A 103 3.60 -9.42 -15.52
N ALA A 104 4.76 -9.29 -14.88
CA ALA A 104 6.06 -9.25 -15.57
C ALA A 104 6.45 -10.60 -16.21
N ARG A 105 5.75 -11.69 -15.92
CA ARG A 105 6.01 -12.99 -16.57
C ARG A 105 5.41 -13.00 -17.99
N PRO A 106 6.16 -13.45 -19.00
CA PRO A 106 5.75 -13.40 -20.40
C PRO A 106 4.46 -14.20 -20.77
N ASN A 107 3.88 -14.97 -19.84
CA ASN A 107 2.67 -15.80 -20.06
C ASN A 107 1.53 -15.54 -19.05
N ALA A 108 1.56 -14.43 -18.30
CA ALA A 108 0.51 -14.14 -17.32
C ALA A 108 -0.83 -13.81 -18.00
N THR A 109 -1.76 -14.75 -17.94
CA THR A 109 -3.07 -14.67 -18.64
C THR A 109 -4.25 -14.44 -17.69
N ARG A 110 -4.02 -14.28 -16.38
CA ARG A 110 -5.12 -14.21 -15.41
C ARG A 110 -4.74 -13.47 -14.14
N TRP A 111 -5.56 -12.47 -13.80
CA TRP A 111 -5.50 -11.74 -12.54
C TRP A 111 -6.59 -12.22 -11.57
N LYS A 112 -6.20 -12.41 -10.31
CA LYS A 112 -7.05 -12.36 -9.11
C LYS A 112 -6.22 -11.77 -8.00
N PHE A 113 -6.64 -10.66 -7.41
CA PHE A 113 -6.00 -10.15 -6.22
C PHE A 113 -6.21 -11.17 -5.07
N PRO A 114 -5.16 -11.62 -4.37
CA PRO A 114 -5.31 -12.57 -3.27
C PRO A 114 -6.09 -11.90 -2.13
N GLY A 115 -7.25 -12.47 -1.75
CA GLY A 115 -8.11 -11.96 -0.68
C GLY A 115 -9.59 -11.79 -1.03
N ALA A 116 -9.98 -11.98 -2.29
CA ALA A 116 -11.40 -12.02 -2.68
C ALA A 116 -12.06 -13.35 -2.20
N ALA A 117 -12.55 -13.35 -0.96
CA ALA A 117 -13.56 -14.27 -0.47
C ALA A 117 -14.89 -13.52 -0.32
#